data_AF-A0A2S7P9U7-F1
#
_entry.id   AF-A0A2S7P9U7-F1
#
_cell.length_a   1.000
_cell.length_b   1.000
_cell.length_c   1.000
_cell.angle_alpha   90.00
_cell.angle_beta   90.00
_cell.angle_gamma   90.00
#
_symmetry.space_group_name_H-M   'P 1'
#
loop_
_entity.id
_entity.type
_entity.pdbx_description
1 polymer ?
#
loop_
_entity_poly.entity_id
_entity_poly.type
_entity_poly.pdbx_seq_one_letter_code
_entity_poly.pdbx_strand_id
1 'polypeptide(L)'
;MTGDFYQDLGVPHSATDREIKSRFRRLAAIHHPDKVSSSSPSAEGYFVHLKLAQDTLLNPAKRFAYERFGPEIIGWQHCSTIRDYLVHGLQSVLPYYGMAAIAMYFLGLLGYLEWGKFWRWISIIVLCVFELHTISRPYFPLLAARVLNPLFTAFTSHPPYLPFQLIQLARKLSVTLYIAFSQLGPLIQPPTAVAQNGNAEQVLQQQLDRMDQTAKAVEIDASRLQALEMVPFVEDPQAMKEVKGKVKEWLIQNTIRSDPEVRDAMGTVLRSRRTDAPAGARGNR
;
A
#
# COMPACT_ATOMS: atom_id res chain seq x y z
N MET A 1 13.94 -16.75 0.83
CA MET A 1 13.23 -16.54 2.11
C MET A 1 14.01 -17.30 3.15
N THR A 2 14.56 -16.61 4.14
CA THR A 2 15.37 -17.26 5.18
C THR A 2 14.43 -18.18 5.96
N GLY A 3 14.68 -19.49 5.85
CA GLY A 3 13.83 -20.54 6.43
C GLY A 3 13.68 -20.33 7.92
N ASP A 4 12.46 -20.53 8.40
CA ASP A 4 12.14 -20.55 9.81
C ASP A 4 12.56 -21.91 10.38
N PHE A 5 13.31 -21.92 11.48
CA PHE A 5 13.80 -23.14 12.14
C PHE A 5 12.68 -24.08 12.54
N TYR A 6 11.49 -23.55 12.85
CA TYR A 6 10.32 -24.38 13.12
C TYR A 6 9.81 -25.09 11.85
N GLN A 7 9.81 -24.39 10.72
CA GLN A 7 9.43 -24.97 9.41
C GLN A 7 10.48 -25.98 8.93
N ASP A 8 11.77 -25.67 9.10
CA ASP A 8 12.88 -26.55 8.69
C ASP A 8 12.85 -27.88 9.45
N LEU A 9 12.44 -27.85 10.73
CA LEU A 9 12.27 -29.06 11.56
C LEU A 9 10.87 -29.70 11.42
N GLY A 10 9.94 -29.05 10.71
CA GLY A 10 8.56 -29.50 10.54
C GLY A 10 7.77 -29.56 11.86
N VAL A 11 7.97 -28.59 12.75
CA VAL A 11 7.31 -28.49 14.06
C VAL A 11 6.47 -27.21 14.17
N PRO A 12 5.34 -27.22 14.91
CA PRO A 12 4.61 -26.00 15.22
C PRO A 12 5.41 -25.11 16.20
N HIS A 13 5.14 -23.80 16.26
CA HIS A 13 5.81 -22.90 17.22
C HIS A 13 5.52 -23.25 18.68
N SER A 14 4.39 -23.91 18.95
CA SER A 14 4.02 -24.44 20.26
C SER A 14 4.70 -25.77 20.62
N ALA A 15 5.63 -26.25 19.78
CA ALA A 15 6.27 -27.54 20.00
C ALA A 15 7.08 -27.56 21.30
N THR A 16 6.99 -28.71 21.98
CA THR A 16 7.75 -28.98 23.20
C THR A 16 9.18 -29.41 22.87
N ASP A 17 10.11 -29.26 23.82
CA ASP A 17 11.51 -29.66 23.64
C ASP A 17 11.65 -31.14 23.27
N ARG A 18 10.73 -31.99 23.75
CA ARG A 18 10.69 -33.42 23.41
C ARG A 18 10.34 -33.65 21.95
N GLU A 19 9.37 -32.90 21.42
CA GLU A 19 8.97 -32.98 20.01
C GLU A 19 10.07 -32.50 19.09
N ILE A 20 10.74 -31.39 19.45
CA ILE A 20 11.89 -30.85 18.71
C ILE A 20 13.01 -31.89 18.63
N LYS A 21 13.40 -32.49 19.78
CA LYS A 21 14.41 -33.58 19.81
C LYS A 21 13.98 -34.81 19.01
N SER A 22 12.69 -35.16 19.07
CA SER A 22 12.17 -36.31 18.33
C SER A 22 12.22 -36.10 16.82
N ARG A 23 11.82 -34.91 16.35
CA ARG A 23 11.81 -34.54 14.92
C ARG A 23 13.22 -34.40 14.38
N PHE A 24 14.12 -33.74 15.11
CA PHE A 24 15.53 -33.67 14.75
C PHE A 24 16.14 -35.06 14.58
N ARG A 25 15.91 -36.01 15.51
CA ARG A 25 16.45 -37.38 15.39
C ARG A 25 15.97 -38.09 14.11
N ARG A 26 14.72 -37.89 13.70
CA ARG A 26 14.18 -38.45 12.45
C ARG A 26 14.85 -37.82 11.23
N LEU A 27 14.97 -36.49 11.20
CA LEU A 27 15.61 -35.76 10.10
C LEU A 27 17.11 -36.05 10.00
N ALA A 28 17.80 -36.13 11.14
CA ALA A 28 19.21 -36.48 11.23
C ALA A 28 19.49 -37.89 10.72
N ALA A 29 18.58 -38.85 10.91
CA ALA A 29 18.74 -40.21 10.39
C ALA A 29 18.58 -40.31 8.86
N ILE A 30 17.87 -39.35 8.26
CA ILE A 30 17.64 -39.23 6.81
C ILE A 30 18.81 -38.45 6.16
N HIS A 31 19.18 -37.32 6.75
CA HIS A 31 20.20 -36.40 6.24
C HIS A 31 21.59 -36.61 6.86
N HIS A 32 21.87 -37.78 7.43
CA HIS A 32 23.17 -38.06 8.04
C HIS A 32 24.27 -37.98 6.96
N PRO A 33 25.39 -37.28 7.19
CA PRO A 33 26.44 -37.12 6.18
C PRO A 33 26.96 -38.46 5.65
N ASP A 34 27.01 -39.50 6.50
CA ASP A 34 27.42 -40.86 6.11
C ASP A 34 26.50 -41.50 5.04
N LYS A 35 25.17 -41.26 5.12
CA LYS A 35 24.18 -41.84 4.19
C LYS A 35 23.99 -41.05 2.90
N VAL A 36 24.34 -39.76 2.92
CA VAL A 36 24.10 -38.81 1.81
C VAL A 36 25.41 -38.35 1.15
N SER A 37 26.56 -38.81 1.66
CA SER A 37 27.92 -38.51 1.20
C SER A 37 28.15 -38.78 -0.28
N SER A 38 27.33 -39.63 -0.92
CA SER A 38 27.45 -39.95 -2.34
C SER A 38 26.76 -38.95 -3.29
N SER A 39 25.98 -37.96 -2.82
CA SER A 39 25.04 -37.25 -3.71
C SER A 39 25.02 -35.72 -3.74
N SER A 40 25.72 -34.96 -2.87
CA SER A 40 26.01 -33.51 -3.11
C SER A 40 26.56 -32.77 -1.88
N PRO A 41 27.41 -31.73 -2.08
CA PRO A 41 27.84 -30.82 -1.01
C PRO A 41 26.70 -30.02 -0.35
N SER A 42 25.50 -30.01 -0.94
CA SER A 42 24.32 -29.35 -0.37
C SER A 42 23.74 -30.08 0.85
N ALA A 43 23.98 -31.39 0.98
CA ALA A 43 23.42 -32.19 2.07
C ALA A 43 24.11 -31.94 3.42
N GLU A 44 25.43 -31.72 3.40
CA GLU A 44 26.21 -31.40 4.60
C GLU A 44 25.80 -30.04 5.19
N GLY A 45 25.65 -29.02 4.34
CA GLY A 45 25.17 -27.70 4.76
C GLY A 45 23.76 -27.76 5.38
N TYR A 46 22.87 -28.59 4.84
CA TYR A 46 21.53 -28.77 5.38
C TYR A 46 21.53 -29.47 6.75
N PHE A 47 22.38 -30.48 6.95
CA PHE A 47 22.52 -31.13 8.26
C PHE A 47 23.05 -30.17 9.33
N VAL A 48 24.06 -29.36 8.99
CA VAL A 48 24.60 -28.33 9.89
C VAL A 48 23.52 -27.32 10.24
N HIS A 49 22.71 -26.90 9.26
CA HIS A 49 21.57 -26.01 9.47
C HIS A 49 20.50 -26.61 10.41
N LEU A 50 20.11 -27.88 10.21
CA LEU A 50 19.18 -28.57 11.10
C LEU A 50 19.70 -28.68 12.53
N LYS A 51 21.01 -28.92 12.69
CA LYS A 51 21.66 -28.97 14.00
C LYS A 51 21.65 -27.59 14.68
N LEU A 52 21.91 -26.53 13.93
CA LEU A 52 21.84 -25.15 14.39
C LEU A 52 20.42 -24.77 14.82
N ALA A 53 19.42 -25.15 14.03
CA ALA A 53 18.01 -24.96 14.34
C ALA A 53 17.65 -25.65 15.67
N GLN A 54 18.03 -26.91 15.83
CA GLN A 54 17.78 -27.65 17.07
C GLN A 54 18.46 -27.02 18.29
N ASP A 55 19.75 -26.66 18.20
CA ASP A 55 20.49 -26.03 19.31
C ASP A 55 19.87 -24.70 19.74
N THR A 56 19.44 -23.90 18.76
CA THR A 56 18.78 -22.62 19.00
C THR A 56 17.44 -22.79 19.69
N LEU A 57 16.60 -23.73 19.25
CA LEU A 57 15.27 -23.94 19.81
C LEU A 57 15.28 -24.64 21.17
N LEU A 58 16.32 -25.42 21.48
CA LEU A 58 16.45 -26.12 22.76
C LEU A 58 16.90 -25.23 23.91
N ASN A 59 17.66 -24.17 23.62
CA ASN A 59 18.08 -23.23 24.64
C ASN A 59 17.00 -22.15 24.83
N PRO A 60 16.41 -21.97 26.03
CA PRO A 60 15.32 -21.03 26.23
C PRO A 60 15.72 -19.57 25.95
N ALA A 61 16.96 -19.18 26.24
CA ALA A 61 17.46 -17.83 25.95
C ALA A 61 17.62 -17.60 24.44
N LYS A 62 18.20 -18.59 23.72
CA LYS A 62 18.36 -18.52 22.26
C LYS A 62 17.01 -18.59 21.54
N ARG A 63 16.08 -19.44 22.00
CA ARG A 63 14.71 -19.53 21.47
C ARG A 63 13.98 -18.20 21.60
N PHE A 64 14.05 -17.58 22.78
CA PHE A 64 13.46 -16.26 23.01
C PHE A 64 14.06 -15.18 22.09
N ALA A 65 15.38 -15.18 21.91
CA ALA A 65 16.06 -14.26 21.01
C ALA A 65 15.69 -14.52 19.54
N TYR A 66 15.62 -15.78 19.13
CA TYR A 66 15.28 -16.21 17.77
C TYR A 66 13.88 -15.77 17.37
N GLU A 67 12.91 -15.91 18.27
CA GLU A 67 11.53 -15.49 17.98
C GLU A 67 11.44 -13.98 17.70
N ARG A 68 12.31 -13.16 18.30
CA ARG A 68 12.31 -11.69 18.18
C ARG A 68 13.17 -11.14 17.05
N PHE A 69 14.38 -11.66 16.91
CA PHE A 69 15.39 -11.13 16.00
C PHE A 69 15.64 -12.06 14.81
N GLY A 70 15.06 -13.26 14.82
CA GLY A 70 15.19 -14.24 13.74
C GLY A 70 16.61 -14.79 13.65
N PRO A 71 17.11 -15.11 12.44
CA PRO A 71 18.41 -15.74 12.23
C PRO A 71 19.61 -14.82 12.53
N GLU A 72 19.39 -13.51 12.76
CA GLU A 72 20.45 -12.55 13.08
C GLU A 72 21.20 -12.91 14.39
N ILE A 73 20.54 -13.64 15.30
CA ILE A 73 21.12 -14.05 16.58
C ILE A 73 22.34 -14.98 16.44
N ILE A 74 22.47 -15.68 15.30
CA ILE A 74 23.53 -16.66 15.06
C ILE A 74 24.89 -15.93 14.99
N GLY A 75 24.89 -14.67 14.55
CA GLY A 75 26.09 -13.83 14.53
C GLY A 75 26.50 -13.28 15.89
N TRP A 76 25.67 -13.41 16.93
CA TRP A 76 25.90 -12.77 18.22
C TRP A 76 26.63 -13.73 19.18
N GLN A 77 27.97 -13.76 19.08
CA GLN A 77 28.80 -14.70 19.85
C GLN A 77 28.88 -14.40 21.36
N HIS A 78 28.69 -13.14 21.78
CA HIS A 78 28.91 -12.70 23.17
C HIS A 78 27.64 -12.67 24.04
N CYS A 79 26.50 -13.13 23.53
CA CYS A 79 25.23 -13.10 24.25
C CYS A 79 24.90 -14.49 24.81
N SER A 80 24.63 -14.59 26.12
CA SER A 80 24.20 -15.86 26.75
C SER A 80 22.91 -15.70 27.55
N THR A 81 22.68 -14.53 28.13
CA THR A 81 21.47 -14.24 28.91
C THR A 81 20.41 -13.56 28.04
N ILE A 82 19.13 -13.76 28.37
CA ILE A 82 18.00 -13.07 27.73
C ILE A 82 18.20 -11.55 27.68
N ARG A 83 18.73 -10.96 28.77
CA ARG A 83 19.00 -9.52 28.85
C ARG A 83 20.06 -9.08 27.85
N ASP A 84 21.11 -9.86 27.66
CA ASP A 84 22.21 -9.54 26.74
C ASP A 84 21.69 -9.50 25.31
N TYR A 85 20.87 -10.49 24.92
CA TYR A 85 20.18 -10.50 23.63
C TYR A 85 19.26 -9.29 23.44
N LEU A 86 18.51 -8.90 24.47
CA LEU A 86 17.63 -7.73 24.38
C LEU A 86 18.40 -6.42 24.25
N VAL A 87 19.48 -6.24 25.02
CA VAL A 87 20.30 -5.03 24.97
C VAL A 87 21.02 -4.93 23.62
N HIS A 88 21.58 -6.04 23.13
CA HIS A 88 22.24 -6.07 21.83
C HIS A 88 21.26 -5.80 20.69
N GLY A 89 20.05 -6.39 20.75
CA GLY A 89 18.99 -6.12 19.78
C GLY A 89 18.47 -4.68 19.83
N LEU A 90 18.37 -4.09 21.02
CA LEU A 90 18.01 -2.67 21.14
C LEU A 90 19.10 -1.76 20.55
N GLN A 91 20.37 -2.12 20.78
CA GLN A 91 21.52 -1.40 20.25
C GLN A 91 21.62 -1.50 18.72
N SER A 92 21.15 -2.58 18.09
CA SER A 92 21.11 -2.70 16.63
C SER A 92 19.95 -1.93 15.99
N VAL A 93 18.84 -1.75 16.71
CA VAL A 93 17.65 -1.03 16.23
C VAL A 93 17.90 0.49 16.15
N LEU A 94 18.52 1.08 17.17
CA LEU A 94 18.82 2.52 17.24
C LEU A 94 19.55 3.09 16.00
N PRO A 95 20.68 2.53 15.54
CA PRO A 95 21.39 3.06 14.38
C PRO A 95 20.62 2.89 13.09
N TYR A 96 19.79 1.85 12.95
CA TYR A 96 18.94 1.66 11.76
C TYR A 96 17.93 2.81 11.61
N TYR A 97 17.22 3.15 12.70
CA TYR A 97 16.28 4.27 12.72
C TYR A 97 16.97 5.63 12.67
N GLY A 98 18.13 5.77 13.33
CA GLY A 98 18.95 6.97 13.25
C GLY A 98 19.41 7.25 11.82
N MET A 99 19.90 6.23 11.11
CA MET A 99 20.29 6.34 9.71
C MET A 99 19.09 6.66 8.81
N ALA A 100 17.94 6.02 9.03
CA ALA A 100 16.72 6.34 8.30
C ALA A 100 16.27 7.79 8.52
N ALA A 101 16.36 8.30 9.75
CA ALA A 101 16.05 9.69 10.09
C ALA A 101 17.04 10.67 9.46
N ILE A 102 18.34 10.37 9.47
CA ILE A 102 19.38 11.17 8.81
C ILE A 102 19.16 11.20 7.30
N ALA A 103 18.91 10.04 6.67
CA ALA A 103 18.62 9.95 5.25
C ALA A 103 17.37 10.77 4.88
N MET A 104 16.33 10.73 5.71
CA MET A 104 15.12 11.55 5.52
C MET A 104 15.38 13.04 5.71
N TYR A 105 16.19 13.42 6.68
CA TYR A 105 16.59 14.81 6.89
C TYR A 105 17.38 15.35 5.70
N PHE A 106 18.35 14.56 5.21
CA PHE A 106 19.16 14.91 4.05
C PHE A 106 18.30 15.04 2.77
N LEU A 107 17.37 14.11 2.55
CA LEU A 107 16.46 14.18 1.42
C LEU A 107 15.56 15.43 1.47
N GLY A 108 15.13 15.84 2.67
CA GLY A 108 14.39 17.09 2.87
C GLY A 108 15.23 18.34 2.62
N LEU A 109 16.54 18.30 2.86
CA LEU A 109 17.45 19.42 2.58
C LEU A 109 17.69 19.64 1.08
N LEU A 110 17.58 18.60 0.26
CA LEU A 110 17.62 18.71 -1.21
C LEU A 110 16.31 19.29 -1.81
N GLY A 111 15.33 19.69 -0.99
CA GLY A 111 14.07 20.27 -1.45
C GLY A 111 13.13 19.28 -2.15
N TYR A 112 13.47 17.99 -2.14
CA TYR A 112 12.60 16.94 -2.65
C TYR A 112 11.56 16.56 -1.59
N LEU A 113 10.30 16.49 -2.02
CA LEU A 113 9.18 15.96 -1.24
C LEU A 113 8.81 16.75 0.05
N GLU A 114 8.59 18.07 -0.04
CA GLU A 114 7.93 18.86 1.02
C GLU A 114 6.58 18.25 1.46
N TRP A 115 5.85 17.66 0.51
CA TRP A 115 4.59 16.97 0.79
C TRP A 115 4.81 15.71 1.63
N GLY A 116 4.14 15.67 2.78
CA GLY A 116 4.11 14.51 3.66
C GLY A 116 5.26 14.44 4.67
N LYS A 117 6.16 15.43 4.78
CA LYS A 117 7.28 15.45 5.76
C LYS A 117 6.85 14.99 7.16
N PHE A 118 5.75 15.54 7.68
CA PHE A 118 5.17 15.16 8.96
C PHE A 118 4.80 13.67 9.06
N TRP A 119 4.09 13.15 8.05
CA TRP A 119 3.69 11.74 7.99
C TRP A 119 4.89 10.79 7.93
N ARG A 120 6.02 11.21 7.34
CA ARG A 120 7.26 10.40 7.33
C ARG A 120 7.85 10.24 8.72
N TRP A 121 7.99 11.35 9.43
CA TRP A 121 8.49 11.34 10.79
C TRP A 121 7.56 10.54 11.70
N ILE A 122 6.24 10.69 11.56
CA ILE A 122 5.27 9.85 12.27
C ILE A 122 5.47 8.37 11.93
N SER A 123 5.59 8.00 10.65
CA SER A 123 5.76 6.60 10.26
C SER A 123 7.02 5.98 10.87
N ILE A 124 8.12 6.74 10.90
CA ILE A 124 9.40 6.29 11.49
C ILE A 124 9.26 6.15 13.01
N ILE A 125 8.64 7.12 13.68
CA ILE A 125 8.42 7.08 15.13
C ILE A 125 7.49 5.95 15.52
N VAL A 126 6.37 5.78 14.80
CA VAL A 126 5.38 4.71 15.04
C VAL A 126 6.01 3.33 14.85
N LEU A 127 6.81 3.13 13.79
CA LEU A 127 7.55 1.89 13.59
C LEU A 127 8.58 1.63 14.69
N CYS A 128 9.34 2.65 15.07
CA CYS A 128 10.33 2.54 16.14
C CYS A 128 9.66 2.15 17.46
N VAL A 129 8.57 2.83 17.85
CA VAL A 129 7.79 2.50 19.04
C VAL A 129 7.20 1.10 18.95
N PHE A 130 6.70 0.68 17.78
CA PHE A 130 6.18 -0.66 17.56
C PHE A 130 7.26 -1.73 17.73
N GLU A 131 8.42 -1.59 17.08
CA GLU A 131 9.53 -2.53 17.23
C GLU A 131 10.01 -2.59 18.68
N LEU A 132 10.20 -1.44 19.33
CA LEU A 132 10.64 -1.35 20.72
C LEU A 132 9.60 -1.96 21.69
N HIS A 133 8.30 -1.81 21.40
CA HIS A 133 7.22 -2.43 22.15
C HIS A 133 7.23 -3.96 21.99
N THR A 134 7.48 -4.47 20.78
CA THR A 134 7.59 -5.91 20.54
C THR A 134 8.83 -6.51 21.21
N ILE A 135 9.96 -5.81 21.22
CA ILE A 135 11.22 -6.28 21.80
C ILE A 135 11.18 -6.22 23.34
N SER A 136 10.56 -5.20 23.93
CA SER A 136 10.54 -4.98 25.39
C SER A 136 9.59 -5.90 26.16
N ARG A 137 8.50 -6.37 25.54
CA ARG A 137 7.54 -7.24 26.23
C ARG A 137 7.94 -8.71 26.13
N PRO A 138 7.95 -9.49 27.24
CA PRO A 138 8.30 -10.92 27.22
C PRO A 138 7.28 -11.80 26.48
N TYR A 139 6.06 -11.32 26.25
CA TYR A 139 4.99 -12.02 25.55
C TYR A 139 4.69 -11.40 24.19
N PHE A 140 4.23 -12.23 23.24
CA PHE A 140 3.76 -11.80 21.93
C PHE A 140 2.66 -10.73 22.05
N PRO A 141 2.69 -9.64 21.25
CA PRO A 141 1.66 -8.61 21.32
C PRO A 141 0.28 -9.21 21.02
N LEU A 142 -0.65 -9.04 21.97
CA LEU A 142 -1.99 -9.63 21.91
C LEU A 142 -2.74 -9.31 20.62
N LEU A 143 -2.51 -8.11 20.06
CA LEU A 143 -3.15 -7.64 18.84
C LEU A 143 -2.65 -8.39 17.61
N ALA A 144 -1.34 -8.63 17.52
CA ALA A 144 -0.80 -9.46 16.45
C ALA A 144 -1.26 -10.92 16.58
N ALA A 145 -1.37 -11.44 17.81
CA ALA A 145 -1.72 -12.86 18.01
C ALA A 145 -3.20 -13.12 17.75
N ARG A 146 -4.07 -12.18 18.16
CA ARG A 146 -5.52 -12.37 18.11
C ARG A 146 -6.17 -11.82 16.84
N VAL A 147 -5.57 -10.82 16.19
CA VAL A 147 -6.15 -10.22 14.98
C VAL A 147 -5.34 -10.61 13.77
N LEU A 148 -4.02 -10.44 13.83
CA LEU A 148 -3.20 -10.49 12.63
C LEU A 148 -2.89 -11.93 12.18
N ASN A 149 -2.52 -12.81 13.12
CA ASN A 149 -2.33 -14.24 12.82
C ASN A 149 -3.57 -14.91 12.23
N PRO A 150 -4.78 -14.84 12.82
CA PRO A 150 -5.95 -15.50 12.24
C PRO A 150 -6.40 -14.89 10.92
N LEU A 151 -6.22 -13.58 10.73
CA LEU A 151 -6.61 -12.90 9.49
C LEU A 151 -5.67 -13.27 8.35
N PHE A 152 -4.37 -13.36 8.61
CA PHE A 152 -3.42 -13.84 7.60
C PHE A 152 -3.50 -15.33 7.37
N THR A 153 -3.71 -16.19 8.37
CA THR A 153 -3.88 -17.64 8.14
C THR A 153 -5.18 -17.97 7.42
N ALA A 154 -6.22 -17.13 7.57
CA ALA A 154 -7.48 -17.26 6.84
C ALA A 154 -7.35 -16.83 5.37
N PHE A 155 -6.59 -15.77 5.10
CA PHE A 155 -6.43 -15.24 3.75
C PHE A 155 -5.31 -15.94 2.96
N THR A 156 -4.26 -16.38 3.67
CA THR A 156 -3.07 -16.98 3.10
C THR A 156 -2.73 -18.22 3.93
N SER A 157 -2.71 -19.41 3.33
CA SER A 157 -2.45 -20.71 4.01
C SER A 157 -1.02 -20.88 4.55
N HIS A 158 -0.38 -19.81 5.03
CA HIS A 158 0.92 -19.82 5.65
C HIS A 158 0.83 -20.15 7.14
N PRO A 159 1.89 -20.75 7.72
CA PRO A 159 1.98 -20.95 9.16
C PRO A 159 1.99 -19.61 9.92
N PRO A 160 1.63 -19.61 11.21
CA PRO A 160 1.58 -18.40 12.04
C PRO A 160 2.91 -17.65 12.03
N TYR A 161 2.88 -16.32 11.89
CA TYR A 161 4.10 -15.52 11.81
C TYR A 161 4.79 -15.40 13.17
N LEU A 162 6.12 -15.49 13.16
CA LEU A 162 6.96 -15.14 14.32
C LEU A 162 7.07 -13.62 14.51
N PRO A 163 7.39 -13.14 15.73
CA PRO A 163 7.57 -11.71 15.98
C PRO A 163 8.52 -11.03 14.99
N PHE A 164 9.66 -11.65 14.68
CA PHE A 164 10.62 -11.07 13.73
C PHE A 164 10.06 -10.93 12.31
N GLN A 165 9.25 -11.91 11.86
CA GLN A 165 8.63 -11.88 10.52
C GLN A 165 7.58 -10.78 10.45
N LEU A 166 6.84 -10.57 11.53
CA LEU A 166 5.90 -9.48 11.64
C LEU A 166 6.59 -8.12 11.58
N ILE A 167 7.72 -7.95 12.26
CA ILE A 167 8.53 -6.73 12.21
C ILE A 167 9.02 -6.47 10.77
N GLN A 168 9.53 -7.51 10.10
CA GLN A 168 9.97 -7.39 8.70
C GLN A 168 8.81 -7.03 7.76
N LEU A 169 7.63 -7.61 7.98
CA LEU A 169 6.44 -7.30 7.21
C LEU A 169 5.99 -5.87 7.47
N ALA A 170 5.93 -5.43 8.72
CA ALA A 170 5.57 -4.07 9.10
C ALA A 170 6.52 -3.04 8.48
N ARG A 171 7.83 -3.30 8.51
CA ARG A 171 8.86 -2.46 7.88
C ARG A 171 8.66 -2.38 6.36
N LYS A 172 8.48 -3.52 5.68
CA LYS A 172 8.24 -3.56 4.24
C LYS A 172 6.93 -2.86 3.86
N LEU A 173 5.86 -3.13 4.61
CA LEU A 173 4.55 -2.55 4.38
C LEU A 173 4.62 -1.03 4.55
N SER A 174 5.24 -0.53 5.61
CA SER A 174 5.43 0.90 5.83
C SER A 174 6.21 1.56 4.68
N VAL A 175 7.29 0.94 4.20
CA VAL A 175 8.04 1.47 3.04
C VAL A 175 7.19 1.46 1.77
N THR A 176 6.43 0.39 1.49
CA THR A 176 5.55 0.34 0.31
C THR A 176 4.41 1.34 0.39
N LEU A 177 3.79 1.49 1.57
CA LEU A 177 2.72 2.44 1.82
C LEU A 177 3.24 3.86 1.71
N TYR A 178 4.46 4.11 2.19
CA TYR A 178 5.17 5.36 2.01
C TYR A 178 5.39 5.70 0.54
N ILE A 179 5.88 4.75 -0.27
CA ILE A 179 6.10 4.95 -1.71
C ILE A 179 4.76 5.23 -2.40
N ALA A 180 3.72 4.47 -2.07
CA ALA A 180 2.38 4.66 -2.62
C ALA A 180 1.81 6.05 -2.27
N PHE A 181 1.91 6.49 -1.01
CA PHE A 181 1.51 7.83 -0.62
C PHE A 181 2.33 8.90 -1.35
N SER A 182 3.65 8.69 -1.50
CA SER A 182 4.52 9.60 -2.23
C SER A 182 4.13 9.78 -3.70
N GLN A 183 3.58 8.74 -4.34
CA GLN A 183 3.06 8.81 -5.71
C GLN A 183 1.69 9.48 -5.80
N LEU A 184 0.88 9.38 -4.75
CA LEU A 184 -0.43 10.03 -4.65
C LEU A 184 -0.34 11.52 -4.30
N GLY A 185 0.72 11.95 -3.62
CA GLY A 185 0.92 13.35 -3.22
C GLY A 185 0.77 14.36 -4.36
N PRO A 186 1.46 14.20 -5.49
CA PRO A 186 1.35 15.10 -6.64
C PRO A 186 -0.03 15.11 -7.31
N LEU A 187 -0.83 14.04 -7.16
CA LEU A 187 -2.17 13.95 -7.71
C LEU A 187 -3.23 14.64 -6.84
N ILE A 188 -3.02 14.66 -5.52
CA ILE A 188 -3.97 15.17 -4.54
C ILE A 188 -3.73 16.65 -4.23
N GLN A 189 -2.51 17.15 -4.43
CA GLN A 189 -2.23 18.57 -4.31
C GLN A 189 -2.90 19.36 -5.45
N PRO A 190 -3.84 20.27 -5.17
CA PRO A 190 -4.09 21.35 -6.12
C PRO A 190 -2.75 22.09 -6.33
N PRO A 191 -2.44 22.62 -7.53
CA PRO A 191 -1.11 23.14 -7.85
C PRO A 191 -0.71 24.42 -7.06
N THR A 192 -1.50 24.82 -6.07
CA THR A 192 -1.27 26.00 -5.23
C THR A 192 -0.03 25.89 -4.33
N ALA A 193 0.50 24.70 -4.09
CA ALA A 193 1.69 24.52 -3.26
C ALA A 193 3.02 24.91 -3.96
N VAL A 194 3.04 25.08 -5.28
CA VAL A 194 4.22 25.59 -6.01
C VAL A 194 4.33 27.12 -5.92
N ALA A 195 3.32 27.80 -5.36
CA ALA A 195 3.23 29.26 -5.30
C ALA A 195 4.09 29.92 -4.20
N GLN A 196 4.93 29.19 -3.46
CA GLN A 196 5.70 29.82 -2.38
C GLN A 196 6.97 30.54 -2.85
N ASN A 197 7.52 30.24 -4.04
CA ASN A 197 8.79 30.84 -4.49
C ASN A 197 8.82 31.34 -5.95
N GLY A 198 7.69 31.33 -6.66
CA GLY A 198 7.59 31.87 -8.03
C GLY A 198 6.30 32.65 -8.21
N ASN A 199 6.39 33.79 -8.90
CA ASN A 199 5.30 34.74 -9.15
C ASN A 199 3.95 34.03 -9.37
N ALA A 200 3.01 34.17 -8.43
CA ALA A 200 1.72 33.48 -8.45
C ALA A 200 0.93 33.69 -9.76
N GLU A 201 1.18 34.82 -10.43
CA GLU A 201 0.63 35.17 -11.72
C GLU A 201 1.11 34.26 -12.87
N GLN A 202 2.38 33.83 -12.85
CA GLN A 202 2.92 32.88 -13.86
C GLN A 202 2.31 31.48 -13.69
N VAL A 203 2.08 31.06 -12.45
CA VAL A 203 1.41 29.79 -12.15
C VAL A 203 -0.04 29.82 -12.60
N LEU A 204 -0.74 30.94 -12.37
CA LEU A 204 -2.11 31.14 -12.84
C LEU A 204 -2.18 31.12 -14.38
N GLN A 205 -1.26 31.81 -15.07
CA GLN A 205 -1.17 31.79 -16.53
C GLN A 205 -0.93 30.37 -17.06
N GLN A 206 0.00 29.61 -16.49
CA GLN A 206 0.24 28.22 -16.88
C GLN A 206 -1.00 27.32 -16.66
N GLN A 207 -1.77 27.57 -15.61
CA GLN A 207 -3.02 26.84 -15.37
C GLN A 207 -4.08 27.19 -16.41
N LEU A 208 -4.23 28.47 -16.74
CA LEU A 208 -5.16 28.93 -17.78
C LEU A 208 -4.78 28.36 -19.15
N ASP A 209 -3.48 28.38 -19.51
CA ASP A 209 -2.99 27.78 -20.74
C ASP A 209 -3.25 26.27 -20.80
N ARG A 210 -3.06 25.57 -19.68
CA ARG A 210 -3.37 24.14 -19.60
C ARG A 210 -4.87 23.88 -19.75
N MET A 211 -5.72 24.69 -19.12
CA MET A 211 -7.17 24.57 -19.26
C MET A 211 -7.61 24.84 -20.70
N ASP A 212 -7.08 25.88 -21.33
CA ASP A 212 -7.34 26.21 -22.73
C ASP A 212 -6.90 25.08 -23.68
N GLN A 213 -5.72 24.49 -23.45
CA GLN A 213 -5.26 23.31 -24.21
C GLN A 213 -6.18 22.11 -24.02
N THR A 214 -6.62 21.83 -22.80
CA THR A 214 -7.56 20.72 -22.55
C THR A 214 -8.93 20.97 -23.17
N ALA A 215 -9.43 22.20 -23.13
CA ALA A 215 -10.69 22.58 -23.75
C ALA A 215 -10.61 22.39 -25.28
N LYS A 216 -9.52 22.86 -25.90
CA LYS A 216 -9.26 22.65 -27.34
C LYS A 216 -9.16 21.18 -27.72
N ALA A 217 -8.51 20.36 -26.89
CA ALA A 217 -8.41 18.92 -27.13
C ALA A 217 -9.80 18.26 -27.10
N VAL A 218 -10.63 18.60 -26.11
CA VAL A 218 -12.01 18.11 -26.01
C VAL A 218 -12.85 18.57 -27.19
N GLU A 219 -12.68 19.81 -27.65
CA GLU A 219 -13.39 20.34 -28.83
C GLU A 219 -13.00 19.60 -30.12
N ILE A 220 -11.71 19.28 -30.29
CA ILE A 220 -11.22 18.47 -31.41
C ILE A 220 -11.83 17.05 -31.34
N ASP A 221 -11.81 16.41 -30.18
CA ASP A 221 -12.35 15.05 -30.03
C ASP A 221 -13.87 15.02 -30.23
N ALA A 222 -14.60 16.04 -29.75
CA ALA A 222 -16.03 16.20 -30.02
C ALA A 222 -16.30 16.35 -31.53
N SER A 223 -15.52 17.17 -32.24
CA SER A 223 -15.65 17.33 -33.69
C SER A 223 -15.35 16.05 -34.46
N ARG A 224 -14.37 15.24 -34.00
CA ARG A 224 -14.04 13.93 -34.58
C ARG A 224 -15.15 12.92 -34.36
N LEU A 225 -15.69 12.84 -33.14
CA LEU A 225 -16.82 11.97 -32.82
C LEU A 225 -18.04 12.32 -33.66
N GLN A 226 -18.34 13.63 -33.79
CA GLN A 226 -19.40 14.10 -34.67
C GLN A 226 -19.14 13.68 -36.13
N ALA A 227 -17.91 13.80 -36.62
CA ALA A 227 -17.58 13.36 -37.98
C ALA A 227 -17.77 11.85 -38.16
N LEU A 228 -17.39 11.04 -37.16
CA LEU A 228 -17.57 9.58 -37.15
C LEU A 228 -19.05 9.17 -37.14
N GLU A 229 -19.87 9.85 -36.34
CA GLU A 229 -21.33 9.63 -36.30
C GLU A 229 -22.02 10.04 -37.61
N MET A 230 -21.41 10.94 -38.36
CA MET A 230 -21.92 11.40 -39.66
C MET A 230 -21.48 10.52 -40.84
N VAL A 231 -20.54 9.58 -40.65
CA VAL A 231 -20.07 8.61 -41.65
C VAL A 231 -21.21 7.85 -42.37
N PRO A 232 -22.22 7.28 -41.70
CA PRO A 232 -23.30 6.55 -42.38
C PRO A 232 -24.17 7.44 -43.29
N PHE A 233 -24.09 8.76 -43.16
CA PHE A 233 -24.85 9.72 -43.98
C PHE A 233 -23.99 10.38 -45.07
N VAL A 234 -22.74 9.92 -45.26
CA VAL A 234 -21.80 10.50 -46.26
C VAL A 234 -22.23 10.19 -47.69
N GLU A 235 -22.89 9.06 -47.94
CA GLU A 235 -23.31 8.63 -49.27
C GLU A 235 -24.56 9.39 -49.78
N ASP A 236 -25.41 9.89 -48.88
CA ASP A 236 -26.62 10.65 -49.23
C ASP A 236 -26.51 12.13 -48.81
N PRO A 237 -26.26 13.05 -49.76
CA PRO A 237 -26.12 14.48 -49.48
C PRO A 237 -27.42 15.13 -49.00
N GLN A 238 -28.61 14.56 -49.27
CA GLN A 238 -29.87 15.10 -48.78
C GLN A 238 -30.10 14.76 -47.30
N ALA A 239 -29.85 13.51 -46.91
CA ALA A 239 -29.92 13.07 -45.51
C ALA A 239 -28.98 13.88 -44.62
N MET A 240 -27.75 14.16 -45.08
CA MET A 240 -26.79 14.97 -44.34
C MET A 240 -27.28 16.42 -44.12
N LYS A 241 -27.96 17.00 -45.10
CA LYS A 241 -28.53 18.36 -45.01
C LYS A 241 -29.67 18.40 -43.99
N GLU A 242 -30.51 17.36 -43.95
CA GLU A 242 -31.59 17.24 -42.98
C GLU A 242 -31.06 17.06 -41.55
N VAL A 243 -30.08 16.18 -41.34
CA VAL A 243 -29.46 15.97 -40.02
C VAL A 243 -28.80 17.26 -39.52
N LYS A 244 -28.02 17.95 -40.37
CA LYS A 244 -27.44 19.26 -40.02
C LYS A 244 -28.50 20.30 -39.66
N GLY A 245 -29.63 20.32 -40.39
CA GLY A 245 -30.76 21.19 -40.09
C GLY A 245 -31.38 20.90 -38.72
N LYS A 246 -31.67 19.63 -38.43
CA LYS A 246 -32.25 19.19 -37.15
C LYS A 246 -31.31 19.40 -35.97
N VAL A 247 -30.01 19.15 -36.15
CA VAL A 247 -28.99 19.42 -35.12
C VAL A 247 -28.91 20.92 -34.82
N LYS A 248 -28.94 21.78 -35.85
CA LYS A 248 -28.96 23.24 -35.65
C LYS A 248 -30.21 23.70 -34.90
N GLU A 249 -31.38 23.22 -35.30
CA GLU A 249 -32.66 23.53 -34.63
C GLU A 249 -32.62 23.09 -33.16
N TRP A 250 -32.15 21.86 -32.91
CA TRP A 250 -31.99 21.32 -31.56
C TRP A 250 -31.02 22.15 -30.73
N LEU A 251 -29.89 22.57 -31.29
CA LEU A 251 -28.89 23.37 -30.59
C LEU A 251 -29.45 24.74 -30.21
N ILE A 252 -30.16 25.40 -31.12
CA ILE A 252 -30.83 26.68 -30.86
C ILE A 252 -31.87 26.49 -29.74
N GLN A 253 -32.71 25.46 -29.84
CA GLN A 253 -33.75 25.20 -28.86
C GLN A 253 -33.18 24.83 -27.49
N ASN A 254 -32.10 24.07 -27.46
CA ASN A 254 -31.40 23.71 -26.23
C ASN A 254 -30.72 24.91 -25.60
N THR A 255 -30.05 25.77 -26.38
CA THR A 255 -29.45 27.02 -25.90
C THR A 255 -30.51 27.93 -25.29
N ILE A 256 -31.62 28.18 -26.01
CA ILE A 256 -32.76 28.96 -25.51
C ILE A 256 -33.30 28.35 -24.22
N ARG A 257 -33.43 27.03 -24.13
CA ARG A 257 -33.93 26.35 -22.93
C ARG A 257 -32.93 26.32 -21.77
N SER A 258 -31.63 26.40 -22.06
CA SER A 258 -30.56 26.45 -21.08
C SER A 258 -30.32 27.85 -20.52
N ASP A 259 -30.78 28.88 -21.23
CA ASP A 259 -30.70 30.28 -20.81
C ASP A 259 -31.37 30.47 -19.44
N PRO A 260 -30.67 31.07 -18.46
CA PRO A 260 -31.20 31.27 -17.12
C PRO A 260 -32.49 32.10 -17.09
N GLU A 261 -32.63 33.12 -17.95
CA GLU A 261 -33.84 33.95 -17.99
C GLU A 261 -35.05 33.17 -18.48
N VAL A 262 -34.86 32.36 -19.52
CA VAL A 262 -35.91 31.49 -20.07
C VAL A 262 -36.27 30.39 -19.06
N ARG A 263 -35.30 29.81 -18.35
CA ARG A 263 -35.55 28.82 -17.30
C ARG A 263 -36.36 29.40 -16.14
N ASP A 264 -36.03 30.60 -15.69
CA ASP A 264 -36.74 31.27 -14.61
C ASP A 264 -38.17 31.65 -15.02
N ALA A 265 -38.35 32.15 -16.25
CA ALA A 265 -39.67 32.42 -16.81
C ALA A 265 -40.52 31.14 -16.92
N MET A 266 -39.94 30.05 -17.46
CA MET A 266 -40.63 28.75 -17.59
C MET A 266 -40.96 28.16 -16.22
N GLY A 267 -40.05 28.28 -15.25
CA GLY A 267 -40.26 27.85 -13.87
C GLY A 267 -41.39 28.61 -13.18
N THR A 268 -41.51 29.90 -13.45
CA THR A 268 -42.59 30.75 -12.94
C THR A 268 -43.95 30.35 -13.52
N VAL A 269 -44.03 30.09 -14.83
CA VAL A 269 -45.26 29.60 -15.49
C VAL A 269 -45.65 28.18 -15.03
N LEU A 270 -44.67 27.31 -14.75
CA LEU A 270 -44.92 25.98 -14.20
C LEU A 270 -45.43 26.04 -12.76
N ARG A 271 -44.99 27.03 -11.96
CA ARG A 271 -45.51 27.26 -10.60
C ARG A 271 -46.93 27.80 -10.63
N SER A 272 -47.25 28.75 -11.51
CA SER A 272 -48.63 29.27 -11.63
C SER A 272 -49.62 28.22 -12.13
N ARG A 273 -49.22 27.35 -13.08
CA ARG A 273 -50.06 26.21 -13.49
C ARG A 273 -50.30 25.18 -12.39
N ARG A 274 -49.41 25.08 -11.39
CA ARG A 274 -49.57 24.16 -10.25
C ARG A 274 -50.48 24.75 -9.17
N THR A 275 -50.58 26.07 -9.04
CA THR A 275 -51.51 26.72 -8.11
C THR A 275 -52.95 26.69 -8.60
N ASP A 276 -53.17 26.69 -9.91
CA ASP A 276 -54.51 26.59 -10.52
C ASP A 276 -54.99 25.14 -10.70
N ALA A 277 -54.18 24.15 -10.33
CA ALA A 277 -54.56 22.74 -10.43
C ALA A 277 -55.36 22.30 -9.19
N PRO A 278 -56.59 21.77 -9.33
CA PRO A 278 -57.41 21.34 -8.20
C PRO A 278 -56.73 20.19 -7.44
N ALA A 279 -56.84 20.20 -6.11
CA ALA A 279 -56.22 19.23 -5.21
C ALA A 279 -56.66 17.79 -5.57
N GLY A 280 -55.79 17.06 -6.29
CA GLY A 280 -56.04 15.66 -6.67
C GLY A 280 -55.65 15.26 -8.10
N ALA A 281 -55.32 16.21 -8.99
CA ALA A 281 -54.93 15.89 -10.37
C ALA A 281 -53.56 15.18 -10.43
N ARG A 282 -53.55 13.86 -10.65
CA ARG A 282 -52.35 13.12 -11.04
C ARG A 282 -52.05 13.41 -12.50
N GLY A 283 -50.89 14.01 -12.77
CA GLY A 283 -50.43 14.27 -14.14
C GLY A 283 -50.22 12.96 -14.89
N ASN A 284 -50.77 12.86 -16.10
CA ASN A 284 -50.45 11.77 -17.02
C ASN A 284 -48.99 11.91 -17.45
N ARG A 285 -48.25 10.81 -17.29
CA ARG A 285 -46.86 10.67 -17.71
C ARG A 285 -46.79 10.34 -19.19
#